data_AF-A0A948TSM2-F1
#
_entry.id   AF-A0A948TSM2-F1
#
_cell.length_a   1.000
_cell.length_b   1.000
_cell.length_c   1.000
_cell.angle_alpha   90.00
_cell.angle_beta   90.00
_cell.angle_gamma   90.00
#
_symmetry.space_group_name_H-M   'P 1'
#
loop_
_entity.id
_entity.type
_entity.pdbx_description
1 polymer ?
#
loop_
_entity_poly.entity_id
_entity_poly.type
_entity_poly.pdbx_seq_one_letter_code
_entity_poly.pdbx_strand_id
1 'polypeptide(L)'
;MHMQEVKGMEARQGELPALVEGQEWKLWLAGAMLAVAGVGFLMPDGIGRTLDIPGVAVQLGAMVLCFASLGWAAYAVRCRHCRLRLVMYAMSHQSIGQWLHWLLAVKRCPKCGADRAGRRP
;
A
#
# COMPACT_ATOMS: atom_id res chain seq x y z
N MET A 1 34.97 -4.11 13.36
CA MET A 1 33.89 -4.91 13.99
C MET A 1 32.47 -4.33 13.76
N HIS A 2 32.22 -3.51 12.72
CA HIS A 2 30.90 -2.89 12.45
C HIS A 2 30.16 -3.41 11.21
N MET A 3 30.61 -4.52 10.61
CA MET A 3 30.11 -4.99 9.30
C MET A 3 29.23 -6.24 9.33
N GLN A 4 28.96 -6.85 10.49
CA GLN A 4 28.12 -8.05 10.58
C GLN A 4 26.64 -7.79 10.89
N GLU A 5 26.25 -6.59 11.34
CA GLU A 5 24.83 -6.29 11.62
C GLU A 5 24.01 -5.99 10.35
N VAL A 6 24.62 -5.57 9.25
CA VAL A 6 23.87 -5.20 8.03
C VAL A 6 23.35 -6.44 7.28
N LYS A 7 24.07 -7.58 7.37
CA LYS A 7 23.67 -8.85 6.73
C LYS A 7 22.44 -9.50 7.37
N GLY A 8 22.04 -9.07 8.57
CA GLY A 8 20.84 -9.56 9.25
C GLY A 8 19.54 -8.87 8.83
N MET A 9 19.61 -7.73 8.13
CA MET A 9 18.43 -6.97 7.70
C MET A 9 17.90 -7.40 6.32
N GLU A 10 18.75 -7.96 5.45
CA GLU A 10 18.34 -8.46 4.12
C GLU A 10 17.50 -9.76 4.22
N ALA A 11 17.65 -10.54 5.31
CA ALA A 11 16.89 -11.78 5.50
C ALA A 11 15.45 -11.58 6.01
N ARG A 12 15.04 -10.36 6.38
CA ARG A 12 13.64 -10.04 6.74
C ARG A 12 12.88 -9.30 5.64
N GLN A 13 13.45 -9.22 4.44
CA GLN A 13 12.94 -8.40 3.34
C GLN A 13 11.97 -9.13 2.38
N GLY A 14 11.62 -10.40 2.66
CA GLY A 14 10.90 -11.24 1.70
C GLY A 14 9.54 -11.80 2.13
N GLU A 15 9.16 -11.75 3.41
CA GLU A 15 7.85 -12.28 3.83
C GLU A 15 6.81 -11.16 3.83
N LEU A 16 6.31 -10.82 2.65
CA LEU A 16 5.08 -10.03 2.53
C LEU A 16 3.99 -10.66 3.42
N PRO A 17 3.21 -9.85 4.15
CA PRO A 17 2.16 -10.36 5.03
C PRO A 17 1.21 -11.22 4.21
N ALA A 18 1.11 -12.49 4.58
CA ALA A 18 0.60 -13.50 3.66
C ALA A 18 -0.91 -13.49 3.36
N LEU A 19 -1.64 -12.49 3.84
CA LEU A 19 -2.96 -12.15 3.30
C LEU A 19 -2.87 -11.38 1.95
N VAL A 20 -1.67 -10.93 1.60
CA VAL A 20 -1.34 -10.16 0.39
C VAL A 20 -0.84 -11.05 -0.74
N GLU A 21 -0.58 -12.33 -0.47
CA GLU A 21 -0.05 -13.28 -1.45
C GLU A 21 -1.03 -13.42 -2.64
N GLY A 22 -0.58 -13.00 -3.83
CA GLY A 22 -1.40 -12.88 -5.03
C GLY A 22 -2.33 -11.65 -5.14
N GLN A 23 -2.19 -10.67 -4.24
CA GLN A 23 -2.62 -9.27 -4.43
C GLN A 23 -1.44 -8.31 -4.61
N GLU A 24 -0.22 -8.85 -4.67
CA GLU A 24 1.03 -8.10 -4.84
C GLU A 24 1.00 -7.18 -6.05
N TRP A 25 0.46 -7.64 -7.18
CA TRP A 25 0.36 -6.83 -8.39
C TRP A 25 -0.47 -5.55 -8.16
N LYS A 26 -1.46 -5.58 -7.26
CA LYS A 26 -2.29 -4.40 -6.93
C LYS A 26 -1.53 -3.41 -6.06
N LEU A 27 -0.70 -3.91 -5.15
CA LEU A 27 0.17 -3.07 -4.33
C LEU A 27 1.29 -2.46 -5.16
N TRP A 28 1.90 -3.23 -6.06
CA TRP A 28 2.87 -2.71 -7.03
C TRP A 28 2.25 -1.64 -7.91
N LEU A 29 1.04 -1.87 -8.44
CA LEU A 29 0.32 -0.87 -9.22
C LEU A 29 0.03 0.39 -8.39
N ALA A 30 -0.46 0.24 -7.15
CA ALA A 30 -0.70 1.38 -6.27
C ALA A 30 0.59 2.14 -5.94
N GLY A 31 1.69 1.43 -5.67
CA GLY A 31 3.01 2.00 -5.43
C GLY A 31 3.54 2.75 -6.66
N ALA A 32 3.37 2.20 -7.86
CA ALA A 32 3.73 2.87 -9.11
C ALA A 32 2.90 4.14 -9.34
N MET A 33 1.58 4.09 -9.11
CA MET A 33 0.73 5.27 -9.22
C MET A 33 1.09 6.35 -8.19
N LEU A 34 1.43 5.95 -6.96
CA LEU A 34 1.93 6.85 -5.92
C LEU A 34 3.27 7.48 -6.29
N ALA A 35 4.19 6.72 -6.88
CA ALA A 35 5.47 7.25 -7.36
C ALA A 35 5.26 8.29 -8.47
N VAL A 36 4.39 8.00 -9.44
CA VAL A 36 4.02 8.94 -10.50
C VAL A 36 3.38 10.21 -9.92
N ALA A 37 2.45 10.07 -8.98
CA ALA A 37 1.86 11.20 -8.28
C ALA A 37 2.91 12.03 -7.51
N GLY A 38 3.85 11.36 -6.84
CA GLY A 38 4.94 12.01 -6.11
C GLY A 38 5.83 12.85 -7.03
N VAL A 39 6.23 12.30 -8.18
CA VAL A 39 7.02 13.04 -9.19
C VAL A 39 6.22 14.24 -9.72
N GLY A 40 4.94 14.04 -10.03
CA GLY A 40 4.02 15.11 -10.44
C GLY A 40 3.92 16.26 -9.43
N PHE A 41 3.95 15.92 -8.14
CA PHE A 41 3.84 16.89 -7.04
C PHE A 41 5.16 17.62 -6.76
N LEU A 42 6.31 16.93 -6.89
CA LEU A 42 7.64 17.50 -6.61
C LEU A 42 8.20 18.34 -7.76
N MET A 43 7.80 18.04 -9.01
CA MET A 43 8.31 18.73 -10.21
C MET A 43 7.19 19.27 -11.11
N PRO A 44 6.25 20.09 -10.58
CA PRO A 44 5.09 20.54 -11.35
C PRO A 44 5.48 21.42 -12.53
N ASP A 45 6.47 22.30 -12.40
CA ASP A 45 6.90 23.20 -13.48
C ASP A 45 7.62 22.48 -14.62
N GLY A 46 8.42 21.45 -14.31
CA GLY A 46 9.13 20.68 -15.33
C GLY A 46 8.17 19.88 -16.22
N ILE A 47 7.19 19.23 -15.58
CA ILE A 47 6.13 18.50 -16.28
C ILE A 47 5.20 19.47 -17.02
N GLY A 48 4.82 20.56 -16.36
CA GLY A 48 3.96 21.60 -16.93
C GLY A 48 4.51 22.19 -18.22
N ARG A 49 5.82 22.52 -18.25
CA ARG A 49 6.48 23.01 -19.47
C ARG A 49 6.54 21.98 -20.60
N THR A 50 6.71 20.71 -20.27
CA THR A 50 6.79 19.64 -21.28
C THR A 50 5.44 19.36 -21.92
N LEU A 51 4.35 19.51 -21.15
CA LEU A 51 2.98 19.26 -21.59
C LEU A 51 2.23 20.52 -22.03
N ASP A 52 2.85 21.70 -21.91
CA ASP A 52 2.23 23.02 -22.11
C ASP A 52 0.97 23.23 -21.24
N ILE A 53 1.04 22.79 -19.97
CA ILE A 53 -0.04 22.87 -18.98
C ILE A 53 0.47 23.68 -17.76
N PRO A 54 -0.37 24.53 -17.12
CA PRO A 54 0.03 25.24 -15.92
C PRO A 54 0.44 24.27 -14.79
N GLY A 55 1.57 24.55 -14.12
CA GLY A 55 2.09 23.70 -13.03
C GLY A 55 1.09 23.44 -11.90
N VAL A 56 0.21 24.41 -11.62
CA VAL A 56 -0.90 24.26 -10.64
C VAL A 56 -1.85 23.13 -11.03
N ALA A 57 -2.17 22.97 -12.31
CA ALA A 57 -3.03 21.89 -12.78
C ALA A 57 -2.34 20.52 -12.66
N VAL A 58 -1.02 20.45 -12.90
CA VAL A 58 -0.21 19.25 -12.67
C VAL A 58 -0.23 18.86 -11.20
N GLN A 59 -0.06 19.85 -10.30
CA GLN A 59 -0.04 19.61 -8.86
C GLN A 59 -1.40 19.13 -8.34
N LEU A 60 -2.51 19.74 -8.78
CA LEU A 60 -3.86 19.28 -8.44
C LEU A 60 -4.12 17.87 -8.97
N GLY A 61 -3.73 17.58 -10.21
CA GLY A 61 -3.85 16.25 -10.81
C GLY A 61 -3.07 15.19 -10.03
N ALA A 62 -1.82 15.50 -9.64
CA ALA A 62 -1.00 14.64 -8.80
C ALA A 62 -1.66 14.37 -7.43
N MET A 63 -2.25 15.39 -6.82
CA MET A 63 -2.93 15.26 -5.53
C MET A 63 -4.17 14.37 -5.62
N VAL A 64 -5.00 14.53 -6.66
CA VAL A 64 -6.14 13.65 -6.93
C VAL A 64 -5.68 12.22 -7.18
N LEU A 65 -4.63 12.03 -7.98
CA LEU A 65 -4.06 10.71 -8.27
C LEU A 65 -3.53 10.03 -6.99
N CYS A 66 -2.90 10.78 -6.09
CA CYS A 66 -2.42 10.29 -4.81
C CYS A 66 -3.59 9.78 -3.94
N PHE A 67 -4.63 10.59 -3.74
CA PHE A 67 -5.80 10.17 -2.95
C PHE A 67 -6.57 9.02 -3.60
N ALA A 68 -6.72 9.03 -4.93
CA ALA A 68 -7.39 7.97 -5.67
C ALA A 68 -6.63 6.64 -5.57
N SER A 69 -5.30 6.65 -5.71
CA SER A 69 -4.46 5.45 -5.60
C SER A 69 -4.45 4.88 -4.18
N LEU A 70 -4.39 5.73 -3.15
CA LEU A 70 -4.52 5.30 -1.75
C LEU A 70 -5.90 4.72 -1.44
N GLY A 71 -6.96 5.42 -1.86
CA GLY A 71 -8.34 4.95 -1.70
C GLY A 71 -8.57 3.62 -2.40
N TRP A 72 -8.07 3.49 -3.63
CA TRP A 72 -8.13 2.24 -4.39
C TRP A 72 -7.34 1.12 -3.70
N ALA A 73 -6.10 1.37 -3.26
CA ALA A 73 -5.29 0.40 -2.55
C ALA A 73 -5.98 -0.09 -1.27
N ALA A 74 -6.51 0.83 -0.45
CA ALA A 74 -7.29 0.50 0.74
C ALA A 74 -8.53 -0.33 0.43
N TYR A 75 -9.20 -0.04 -0.70
CA TYR A 75 -10.38 -0.75 -1.16
C TYR A 75 -10.06 -2.13 -1.77
N ALA A 76 -8.89 -2.26 -2.39
CA ALA A 76 -8.44 -3.45 -3.10
C ALA A 76 -7.98 -4.57 -2.15
N VAL A 77 -7.40 -4.21 -1.00
CA VAL A 77 -6.95 -5.17 0.01
C VAL A 77 -8.15 -5.80 0.72
N ARG A 78 -8.50 -7.01 0.26
CA ARG A 78 -9.65 -7.77 0.76
C ARG A 78 -9.31 -9.21 1.01
N CYS A 79 -9.94 -9.78 2.03
CA CYS A 79 -9.91 -11.22 2.25
C CYS A 79 -10.57 -11.96 1.07
N ARG A 80 -9.89 -12.97 0.50
CA ARG A 80 -10.43 -13.77 -0.63
C ARG A 80 -11.68 -14.57 -0.29
N HIS A 81 -11.84 -15.00 0.97
CA HIS A 81 -12.99 -15.81 1.41
C HIS A 81 -14.21 -14.96 1.76
N CYS A 82 -14.08 -14.06 2.73
CA CYS A 82 -15.22 -13.29 3.24
C CYS A 82 -15.37 -11.88 2.64
N ARG A 83 -14.44 -11.49 1.74
CA ARG A 83 -14.38 -10.15 1.11
C ARG A 83 -14.31 -8.98 2.09
N LEU A 84 -13.93 -9.23 3.35
CA LEU A 84 -13.70 -8.18 4.33
C LEU A 84 -12.57 -7.25 3.86
N ARG A 85 -12.82 -5.94 3.87
CA ARG A 85 -11.83 -4.90 3.59
C ARG A 85 -10.95 -4.73 4.82
N LEU A 86 -9.75 -5.31 4.78
CA LEU A 86 -8.86 -5.37 5.95
C LEU A 86 -8.40 -3.97 6.40
N VAL A 87 -8.14 -3.08 5.45
CA VAL A 87 -7.72 -1.70 5.74
C VAL A 87 -8.83 -0.92 6.45
N MET A 88 -10.07 -1.02 5.94
CA MET A 88 -11.22 -0.37 6.59
C MET A 88 -11.50 -0.94 7.98
N TYR A 89 -11.35 -2.26 8.14
CA TYR A 89 -11.45 -2.90 9.45
C TYR A 89 -10.36 -2.40 10.40
N ALA A 90 -9.11 -2.31 9.94
CA ALA A 90 -8.00 -1.80 10.73
C ALA A 90 -8.22 -0.34 11.13
N MET A 91 -8.58 0.54 10.19
CA MET A 91 -8.85 1.96 10.46
C MET A 91 -10.00 2.20 11.43
N SER A 92 -11.01 1.31 11.46
CA SER A 92 -12.15 1.44 12.37
C SER A 92 -11.87 0.92 13.78
N HIS A 93 -10.87 0.05 13.96
CA HIS A 93 -10.58 -0.61 15.24
C HIS A 93 -9.21 -0.24 15.83
N GLN A 94 -8.31 0.35 15.05
CA GLN A 94 -6.94 0.68 15.43
C GLN A 94 -6.67 2.18 15.25
N SER A 95 -5.72 2.71 16.03
CA SER A 95 -5.28 4.10 15.91
C SER A 95 -4.52 4.36 14.60
N ILE A 96 -4.49 5.62 14.15
CA ILE A 96 -3.84 6.07 12.89
C ILE A 96 -2.37 5.64 12.78
N GLY A 97 -1.64 5.48 13.89
CA GLY A 97 -0.25 5.00 13.85
C GLY A 97 -0.10 3.48 13.88
N GLN A 98 -1.10 2.75 14.39
CA GLN A 98 -0.99 1.31 14.64
C GLN A 98 -1.68 0.46 13.59
N TRP A 99 -2.64 0.99 12.83
CA TRP A 99 -3.39 0.22 11.83
C TRP A 99 -2.47 -0.38 10.76
N LEU A 100 -1.42 0.35 10.34
CA LEU A 100 -0.48 -0.14 9.33
C LEU A 100 0.37 -1.29 9.87
N HIS A 101 0.91 -1.12 11.08
CA HIS A 101 1.66 -2.19 11.75
C HIS A 101 0.77 -3.43 11.96
N TRP A 102 -0.49 -3.23 12.37
CA TRP A 102 -1.47 -4.31 12.49
C TRP A 102 -1.73 -5.00 11.14
N LEU A 103 -1.88 -4.24 10.06
CA LEU A 103 -2.12 -4.76 8.71
C LEU A 103 -0.94 -5.60 8.21
N LEU A 104 0.29 -5.23 8.58
CA LEU A 104 1.50 -6.00 8.27
C LEU A 104 1.68 -7.21 9.19
N ALA A 105 1.15 -7.18 10.41
CA ALA A 105 1.28 -8.26 11.38
C ALA A 105 0.15 -9.31 11.29
N VAL A 106 -1.00 -8.97 10.72
CA VAL A 106 -2.17 -9.84 10.70
C VAL A 106 -1.94 -11.07 9.81
N LYS A 107 -2.02 -12.27 10.40
CA LYS A 107 -1.81 -13.56 9.70
C LYS A 107 -3.12 -14.27 9.31
N ARG A 108 -4.23 -13.94 9.98
CA ARG A 108 -5.54 -14.57 9.81
C ARG A 108 -6.62 -13.50 9.69
N CYS A 109 -7.63 -13.75 8.87
CA CYS A 109 -8.75 -12.82 8.74
C CYS A 109 -9.56 -12.77 10.06
N PRO A 110 -9.78 -11.58 10.66
CA PRO A 110 -10.50 -11.47 11.94
C PRO A 110 -11.97 -11.88 11.86
N LYS A 111 -12.57 -11.88 10.66
CA LYS A 111 -13.99 -12.25 10.46
C LYS A 111 -14.20 -13.73 10.18
N CYS A 112 -13.34 -14.38 9.41
CA CYS A 112 -13.55 -15.76 8.95
C CYS A 112 -12.48 -16.75 9.39
N GLY A 113 -11.41 -16.28 10.06
CA GLY A 113 -10.31 -17.13 10.52
C GLY A 113 -9.40 -17.67 9.41
N ALA A 114 -9.75 -17.48 8.14
CA ALA A 114 -8.97 -17.98 7.01
C ALA A 114 -7.52 -17.46 7.05
N ASP A 115 -6.60 -18.38 6.82
CA ASP A 115 -5.16 -18.15 6.77
C ASP A 115 -4.63 -17.97 5.33
N ARG A 116 -3.30 -17.97 5.18
CA ARG A 116 -2.55 -17.82 3.91
C ARG A 116 -3.01 -18.80 2.83
N ALA A 117 -3.30 -20.04 3.21
CA ALA A 117 -3.66 -21.12 2.29
C ALA A 117 -5.15 -21.16 1.96
N GLY A 118 -5.93 -20.25 2.54
CA GLY A 118 -7.38 -20.30 2.48
C GLY A 118 -7.99 -21.49 3.20
N ARG A 119 -7.23 -22.12 4.11
CA ARG A 119 -7.75 -23.18 4.97
C ARG A 119 -8.54 -22.54 6.10
N ARG A 120 -9.73 -23.09 6.37
CA ARG A 120 -10.46 -22.80 7.59
C ARG A 120 -9.89 -23.69 8.70
N PRO A 121 -9.77 -23.19 9.95
CA PRO A 121 -9.49 -24.03 11.10
C PRO A 121 -10.57 -25.08 11.30
#